data_AF-A0A9Q0LGK5-F1
#
_entry.id   AF-A0A9Q0LGK5-F1
#
_cell.length_a   1.000
_cell.length_b   1.000
_cell.length_c   1.000
_cell.angle_alpha   90.00
_cell.angle_beta   90.00
_cell.angle_gamma   90.00
#
_symmetry.space_group_name_H-M   'P 1'
#
loop_
_entity.id
_entity.type
_entity.pdbx_description
1 polymer ?
#
loop_
_entity_poly.entity_id
_entity_poly.type
_entity_poly.pdbx_seq_one_letter_code
_entity_poly.pdbx_strand_id
1 'polypeptide(L)'
;MFNDLKIQERGLEIATKFKWPEYVTGELNKTKMKFKYSDSDSDSDLDLDFDLDLDLNLYLHDGLPSEKREINQLFRKIQSFKNSEKITEFGLKFLATSVKGNLSLQKFKKCFTKERLKDQMENFPNNRNIYIYGINILWRILQDKIKRKKTQSPKDAKDYFGILIQSLKLLSNYKVLIEKTFEIFQFYFRQSQASEQEYFRKFNGIQIVIATLNNFNDSEEIKLCGFEILSNATFKNKKNAFQFLDSNGLEMIQRILNNQGITKATFQIFCLLFNLAKTSLKHKKEIVRIIGKETIQEMKTKSKLIFSYSYQQNKTLEKIKRVWSLIKKIEINEYQERSQSLQRSQSFQQNQSFQQNQSFQLNQFQLSQSQQNQSQQNQSPSKKKRNNRRRRKKNNPQINQINQINNQIKIKSKLNQNQIKFKSNLNQN
;
A
#
# COMPACT_ATOMS: atom_id res chain seq x y z
N MET A 1 -30.18 17.30 34.56
CA MET A 1 -31.13 17.28 33.41
C MET A 1 -31.13 18.55 32.56
N PHE A 2 -31.18 19.78 33.12
CA PHE A 2 -31.10 21.00 32.29
C PHE A 2 -29.67 21.48 31.92
N ASN A 3 -28.63 20.95 32.58
CA ASN A 3 -27.23 21.30 32.27
C ASN A 3 -26.60 20.42 31.17
N ASP A 4 -27.14 19.22 30.94
CA ASP A 4 -26.60 18.26 29.96
C ASP A 4 -26.86 18.68 28.50
N LEU A 5 -27.96 19.38 28.25
CA LEU A 5 -28.32 19.91 26.91
C LEU A 5 -27.45 21.10 26.50
N LYS A 6 -27.13 22.02 27.43
CA LYS A 6 -26.26 23.19 27.15
C LYS A 6 -24.80 22.80 26.89
N ILE A 7 -24.32 21.70 27.48
CA ILE A 7 -22.96 21.18 27.26
C ILE A 7 -22.87 20.49 25.88
N GLN A 8 -23.92 19.76 25.46
CA GLN A 8 -23.98 19.12 24.15
C GLN A 8 -24.12 20.14 23.00
N GLU A 9 -24.87 21.23 23.19
CA GLU A 9 -25.00 22.30 22.19
C GLU A 9 -23.69 23.10 22.01
N ARG A 10 -22.96 23.41 23.10
CA ARG A 10 -21.64 24.08 23.00
C ARG A 10 -20.57 23.23 22.32
N GLY A 11 -20.57 21.92 22.52
CA GLY A 11 -19.65 21.01 21.82
C GLY A 11 -19.90 20.96 20.31
N LEU A 12 -21.16 21.05 19.88
CA LEU A 12 -21.54 21.09 18.47
C LEU A 12 -21.22 22.45 17.82
N GLU A 13 -21.38 23.55 18.56
CA GLU A 13 -21.09 24.91 18.08
C GLU A 13 -19.59 25.15 17.83
N ILE A 14 -18.72 24.55 18.66
CA ILE A 14 -17.26 24.61 18.48
C ILE A 14 -16.81 23.78 17.27
N ALA A 15 -17.42 22.61 17.04
CA ALA A 15 -17.06 21.73 15.92
C ALA A 15 -17.44 22.29 14.55
N THR A 16 -18.47 23.15 14.47
CA THR A 16 -18.95 23.75 13.21
C THR A 16 -18.21 25.05 12.84
N LYS A 17 -17.55 25.72 13.79
CA LYS A 17 -16.81 26.98 13.55
C LYS A 17 -15.37 26.78 13.03
N PHE A 18 -14.80 25.57 13.08
CA PHE A 18 -13.46 25.30 12.54
C PHE A 18 -13.50 24.87 11.07
N LYS A 19 -13.40 25.84 10.15
CA LYS A 19 -12.90 25.58 8.79
C LYS A 19 -11.40 25.34 8.87
N TRP A 20 -10.96 24.09 8.70
CA TRP A 20 -9.54 23.76 8.57
C TRP A 20 -9.02 24.22 7.20
N PRO A 21 -7.89 24.93 7.12
CA PRO A 21 -7.22 25.18 5.85
C PRO A 21 -6.57 23.89 5.34
N GLU A 22 -6.77 23.61 4.05
CA GLU A 22 -6.02 22.59 3.35
C GLU A 22 -4.54 23.03 3.25
N TYR A 23 -3.64 22.15 3.68
CA TYR A 23 -2.18 22.21 3.59
C TYR A 23 -1.40 23.10 4.58
N VAL A 24 -0.81 22.46 5.59
CA VAL A 24 0.49 22.87 6.17
C VAL A 24 1.33 21.62 6.43
N THR A 25 2.44 21.47 5.69
CA THR A 25 3.55 20.59 6.05
C THR A 25 4.62 21.42 6.75
N GLY A 26 4.83 21.20 8.05
CA GLY A 26 5.91 21.84 8.81
C GLY A 26 6.31 20.96 9.99
N GLU A 27 7.61 20.73 10.14
CA GLU A 27 8.20 20.00 11.26
C GLU A 27 7.97 20.76 12.58
N LEU A 28 7.45 20.06 13.59
CA LEU A 28 7.17 20.62 14.91
C LEU A 28 8.31 20.26 15.88
N ASN A 29 9.11 21.27 16.22
CA ASN A 29 10.02 21.23 17.35
C ASN A 29 9.26 21.45 18.67
N LYS A 30 9.60 20.64 19.67
CA LYS A 30 8.98 20.56 21.00
C LYS A 30 9.12 21.88 21.77
N THR A 31 8.00 22.47 22.21
CA THR A 31 7.95 23.32 23.41
C THR A 31 6.58 23.19 24.08
N LYS A 32 6.58 22.89 25.39
CA LYS A 32 5.38 22.82 26.24
C LYS A 32 4.94 24.25 26.57
N MET A 33 3.69 24.62 26.25
CA MET A 33 3.02 25.77 26.88
C MET A 33 2.16 25.27 28.05
N LYS A 34 2.35 25.84 29.24
CA LYS A 34 1.42 25.75 30.37
C LYS A 34 0.61 27.03 30.41
N PHE A 35 -0.72 26.93 30.38
CA PHE A 35 -1.60 28.01 30.80
C PHE A 35 -2.06 27.74 32.23
N LYS A 36 -1.85 28.70 33.13
CA LYS A 36 -2.58 28.81 34.40
C LYS A 36 -3.75 29.75 34.16
N TYR A 37 -4.95 29.34 34.55
CA TYR A 37 -6.06 30.24 34.78
C TYR A 37 -6.48 30.07 36.23
N SER A 38 -6.63 31.21 36.91
CA SER A 38 -7.13 31.33 38.29
C SER A 38 -8.34 32.25 38.23
N ASP A 39 -9.48 31.77 38.70
CA ASP A 39 -10.61 32.51 39.26
C ASP A 39 -11.31 31.47 40.17
N SER A 40 -11.14 31.52 41.49
CA SER A 40 -11.89 32.33 42.48
C SER A 40 -13.39 32.01 42.53
N ASP A 41 -13.78 31.47 43.68
CA ASP A 41 -15.13 31.37 44.25
C ASP A 41 -15.98 30.16 43.84
N SER A 42 -15.74 29.03 44.50
CA SER A 42 -16.81 28.25 45.14
C SER A 42 -16.22 27.19 46.08
N ASP A 43 -16.43 27.40 47.39
CA ASP A 43 -16.26 26.39 48.42
C ASP A 43 -17.38 25.35 48.28
N SER A 44 -17.08 24.24 47.62
CA SER A 44 -17.80 22.99 47.83
C SER A 44 -16.87 21.82 47.59
N ASP A 45 -16.26 21.35 48.67
CA ASP A 45 -15.57 20.06 48.73
C ASP A 45 -16.60 18.94 48.51
N LEU A 46 -16.67 18.49 47.27
CA LEU A 46 -17.36 17.27 46.86
C LEU A 46 -16.35 16.46 46.05
N ASP A 47 -15.57 15.65 46.76
CA ASP A 47 -14.80 14.54 46.19
C ASP A 47 -15.78 13.53 45.57
N LEU A 48 -16.06 13.74 44.28
CA LEU A 48 -16.69 12.77 43.41
C LEU A 48 -15.72 12.48 42.28
N ASP A 49 -14.84 11.51 42.53
CA ASP A 49 -14.05 10.82 41.50
C ASP A 49 -15.02 10.18 40.49
N PHE A 50 -15.25 10.88 39.38
CA PHE A 50 -15.78 10.31 38.15
C PHE A 50 -14.78 10.53 37.02
N ASP A 51 -13.86 9.56 36.90
CA ASP A 51 -12.94 9.34 35.78
C ASP A 51 -13.73 9.00 34.48
N LEU A 52 -14.40 9.99 33.91
CA LEU A 52 -15.07 9.89 32.61
C LEU A 52 -14.75 11.04 31.65
N ASP A 53 -13.64 11.73 31.91
CA ASP A 53 -12.92 12.43 30.86
C ASP A 53 -12.22 11.39 29.99
N LEU A 54 -12.85 11.11 28.85
CA LEU A 54 -12.30 10.29 27.78
C LEU A 54 -10.91 10.80 27.40
N ASP A 55 -9.91 10.07 27.85
CA ASP A 55 -8.52 10.09 27.42
C ASP A 55 -8.36 9.61 25.95
N LEU A 56 -9.26 10.06 25.06
CA LEU A 56 -9.20 9.85 23.61
C LEU A 56 -8.51 11.03 22.89
N ASN A 57 -8.38 12.19 23.54
CA ASN A 57 -7.60 13.32 23.02
C ASN A 57 -6.09 13.00 22.97
N LEU A 58 -5.60 12.05 23.77
CA LEU A 58 -4.23 11.53 23.68
C LEU A 58 -3.90 10.85 22.34
N TYR A 59 -4.89 10.33 21.62
CA TYR A 59 -4.67 9.66 20.33
C TYR A 59 -4.73 10.60 19.12
N LEU A 60 -5.14 11.86 19.31
CA LEU A 60 -5.25 12.84 18.23
C LEU A 60 -3.99 13.71 18.09
N HIS A 61 -3.18 13.84 19.14
CA HIS A 61 -1.98 14.68 19.15
C HIS A 61 -0.65 13.93 18.98
N ASP A 62 -0.57 12.63 19.31
CA ASP A 62 0.68 11.87 19.31
C ASP A 62 0.70 10.73 18.27
N GLY A 63 0.62 11.07 16.98
CA GLY A 63 0.91 10.13 15.88
C GLY A 63 -0.06 8.95 15.72
N LEU A 64 -0.02 8.29 14.55
CA LEU A 64 -0.79 7.07 14.31
C LEU A 64 -0.30 5.96 15.26
N PRO A 65 -1.20 5.22 15.94
CA PRO A 65 -0.86 4.07 16.78
C PRO A 65 0.10 3.11 16.06
N SER A 66 1.37 3.14 16.47
CA SER A 66 2.42 2.36 15.81
C SER A 66 2.40 0.90 16.28
N GLU A 67 1.72 0.61 17.39
CA GLU A 67 1.80 -0.66 18.08
C GLU A 67 0.52 -1.50 18.00
N LYS A 68 0.74 -2.81 17.81
CA LYS A 68 -0.28 -3.87 17.83
C LYS A 68 -1.15 -3.83 19.10
N ARG A 69 -0.64 -3.26 20.20
CA ARG A 69 -1.31 -3.19 21.50
C ARG A 69 -2.46 -2.18 21.52
N GLU A 70 -2.24 -0.98 21.00
CA GLU A 70 -3.22 0.12 20.97
C GLU A 70 -4.41 -0.22 20.08
N ILE A 71 -4.13 -0.83 18.92
CA ILE A 71 -5.16 -1.33 18.01
C ILE A 71 -6.00 -2.41 18.70
N ASN A 72 -5.36 -3.36 19.38
CA ASN A 72 -6.07 -4.40 20.13
C ASN A 72 -6.89 -3.82 21.30
N GLN A 73 -6.40 -2.78 21.97
CA GLN A 73 -7.13 -2.09 23.04
C GLN A 73 -8.34 -1.34 22.49
N LEU A 74 -8.18 -0.59 21.39
CA LEU A 74 -9.29 0.05 20.68
C LEU A 74 -10.34 -0.99 20.27
N PHE A 75 -9.90 -2.15 19.76
CA PHE A 75 -10.81 -3.25 19.42
C PHE A 75 -11.55 -3.83 20.62
N ARG A 76 -10.85 -4.04 21.74
CA ARG A 76 -11.50 -4.50 22.98
C ARG A 76 -12.51 -3.49 23.49
N LYS A 77 -12.19 -2.19 23.38
CA LYS A 77 -13.14 -1.10 23.68
C LYS A 77 -14.35 -1.14 22.74
N ILE A 78 -14.16 -1.16 21.42
CA ILE A 78 -15.29 -1.29 20.47
C ILE A 78 -16.15 -2.53 20.80
N GLN A 79 -15.54 -3.64 21.21
CA GLN A 79 -16.25 -4.85 21.61
C GLN A 79 -16.98 -4.75 22.94
N SER A 80 -16.44 -4.06 23.95
CA SER A 80 -17.17 -3.83 25.20
C SER A 80 -18.40 -2.94 24.97
N PHE A 81 -18.40 -2.18 23.88
CA PHE A 81 -19.48 -1.28 23.50
C PHE A 81 -20.35 -1.81 22.36
N LYS A 82 -20.61 -3.13 22.31
CA LYS A 82 -21.48 -3.78 21.30
C LYS A 82 -22.82 -3.08 21.06
N ASN A 83 -23.33 -2.34 22.05
CA ASN A 83 -24.63 -1.66 22.00
C ASN A 83 -24.52 -0.14 21.76
N SER A 84 -23.32 0.42 21.61
CA SER A 84 -23.13 1.85 21.38
C SER A 84 -22.81 2.13 19.91
N GLU A 85 -23.82 2.60 19.19
CA GLU A 85 -23.73 2.98 17.78
C GLU A 85 -22.59 3.98 17.52
N LYS A 86 -22.47 5.04 18.33
CA LYS A 86 -21.44 6.08 18.18
C LYS A 86 -20.02 5.52 18.34
N ILE A 87 -19.83 4.60 19.28
CA ILE A 87 -18.51 4.00 19.54
C ILE A 87 -18.15 3.02 18.42
N THR A 88 -19.11 2.23 17.95
CA THR A 88 -18.91 1.36 16.78
C THR A 88 -18.59 2.19 15.53
N GLU A 89 -19.33 3.26 15.28
CA GLU A 89 -19.07 4.17 14.17
C GLU A 89 -17.67 4.78 14.24
N PHE A 90 -17.29 5.35 15.39
CA PHE A 90 -15.95 5.92 15.59
C PHE A 90 -14.86 4.87 15.39
N GLY A 91 -15.06 3.68 15.96
CA GLY A 91 -14.14 2.55 15.80
C GLY A 91 -13.95 2.15 14.34
N LEU A 92 -15.04 1.98 13.60
CA LEU A 92 -14.97 1.65 12.17
C LEU A 92 -14.39 2.79 11.34
N LYS A 93 -14.70 4.05 11.66
CA LYS A 93 -14.10 5.23 11.03
C LYS A 93 -12.59 5.22 11.17
N PHE A 94 -12.10 5.07 12.41
CA PHE A 94 -10.69 4.98 12.73
C PHE A 94 -10.03 3.83 11.96
N LEU A 95 -10.66 2.66 11.92
CA LEU A 95 -10.12 1.53 11.17
C LEU A 95 -10.07 1.79 9.67
N ALA A 96 -11.12 2.36 9.10
CA ALA A 96 -11.17 2.69 7.68
C ALA A 96 -10.09 3.73 7.29
N THR A 97 -9.79 4.70 8.17
CA THR A 97 -8.73 5.69 7.95
C THR A 97 -7.34 5.10 8.21
N SER A 98 -7.13 4.32 9.27
CA SER A 98 -5.86 3.65 9.55
C SER A 98 -5.46 2.66 8.45
N VAL A 99 -6.43 1.97 7.84
CA VAL A 99 -6.15 1.08 6.69
C VAL A 99 -5.68 1.88 5.46
N LYS A 100 -6.01 3.17 5.34
CA LYS A 100 -5.40 4.04 4.30
C LYS A 100 -3.93 4.38 4.62
N GLY A 101 -3.55 4.45 5.89
CA GLY A 101 -2.24 4.93 6.37
C GLY A 101 -1.16 3.87 6.60
N ASN A 102 -1.02 2.86 5.72
CA ASN A 102 0.04 1.82 5.78
C ASN A 102 0.04 0.87 6.98
N LEU A 103 -1.01 0.85 7.80
CA LEU A 103 -1.13 -0.15 8.85
C LEU A 103 -1.11 -1.54 8.22
N SER A 104 -0.12 -2.37 8.59
CA SER A 104 0.12 -3.60 7.86
C SER A 104 -1.14 -4.46 7.87
N LEU A 105 -1.68 -4.74 6.69
CA LEU A 105 -2.98 -5.41 6.57
C LEU A 105 -2.98 -6.80 7.23
N GLN A 106 -1.79 -7.39 7.44
CA GLN A 106 -1.62 -8.60 8.24
C GLN A 106 -1.99 -8.38 9.72
N LYS A 107 -1.59 -7.26 10.33
CA LYS A 107 -2.00 -6.91 11.70
C LYS A 107 -3.50 -6.66 11.75
N PHE A 108 -4.05 -5.95 10.75
CA PHE A 108 -5.48 -5.69 10.62
C PHE A 108 -6.31 -6.99 10.59
N LYS A 109 -5.94 -7.94 9.71
CA LYS A 109 -6.64 -9.24 9.57
C LYS A 109 -6.66 -10.09 10.84
N LYS A 110 -5.63 -9.97 11.69
CA LYS A 110 -5.59 -10.69 12.97
C LYS A 110 -6.59 -10.13 13.99
N CYS A 111 -6.91 -8.84 13.90
CA CYS A 111 -7.72 -8.15 14.88
C CYS A 111 -9.18 -8.02 14.43
N PHE A 112 -9.39 -7.94 13.12
CA PHE A 112 -10.69 -7.71 12.52
C PHE A 112 -11.05 -8.82 11.53
N THR A 113 -11.98 -9.67 11.94
CA THR A 113 -12.52 -10.73 11.10
C THR A 113 -13.73 -10.22 10.31
N LYS A 114 -14.01 -10.86 9.18
CA LYS A 114 -15.19 -10.54 8.36
C LYS A 114 -16.50 -10.78 9.13
N GLU A 115 -16.51 -11.76 10.03
CA GLU A 115 -17.65 -12.09 10.89
C GLU A 115 -17.93 -10.92 11.83
N ARG A 116 -16.89 -10.37 12.47
CA ARG A 116 -17.04 -9.19 13.34
C ARG A 116 -17.57 -7.99 12.58
N LEU A 117 -17.08 -7.76 11.37
CA LEU A 117 -17.58 -6.66 10.54
C LEU A 117 -19.07 -6.82 10.24
N LYS A 118 -19.46 -8.04 9.87
CA LYS A 118 -20.84 -8.40 9.60
C LYS A 118 -21.73 -8.12 10.82
N ASP A 119 -21.34 -8.62 11.99
CA ASP A 119 -22.09 -8.43 13.23
C ASP A 119 -22.30 -6.94 13.55
N GLN A 120 -21.26 -6.11 13.36
CA GLN A 120 -21.39 -4.66 13.60
C GLN A 120 -22.32 -3.98 12.59
N MET A 121 -22.29 -4.38 11.32
CA MET A 121 -23.20 -3.82 10.32
C MET A 121 -24.65 -4.27 10.59
N GLU A 122 -24.85 -5.53 10.97
CA GLU A 122 -26.18 -6.09 11.27
C GLU A 122 -26.79 -5.51 12.56
N ASN A 123 -25.98 -5.18 13.57
CA ASN A 123 -26.46 -4.56 14.81
C ASN A 123 -26.92 -3.11 14.63
N PHE A 124 -26.41 -2.41 13.62
CA PHE A 124 -26.72 -1.00 13.36
C PHE A 124 -27.19 -0.78 11.92
N PRO A 125 -28.30 -1.40 11.50
CA PRO A 125 -28.75 -1.40 10.10
C PRO A 125 -29.10 -0.01 9.57
N ASN A 126 -29.42 0.93 10.48
CA ASN A 126 -29.80 2.29 10.15
C ASN A 126 -28.61 3.27 10.14
N ASN A 127 -27.44 2.87 10.64
CA ASN A 127 -26.27 3.73 10.68
C ASN A 127 -25.50 3.65 9.35
N ARG A 128 -25.66 4.69 8.51
CA ARG A 128 -25.02 4.76 7.20
C ARG A 128 -23.49 4.78 7.27
N ASN A 129 -22.94 5.46 8.28
CA ASN A 129 -21.49 5.62 8.43
C ASN A 129 -20.83 4.27 8.75
N ILE A 130 -21.45 3.45 9.60
CA ILE A 130 -21.02 2.07 9.88
C ILE A 130 -20.90 1.26 8.59
N TYR A 131 -21.87 1.37 7.69
CA TYR A 131 -21.81 0.69 6.39
C TYR A 131 -20.75 1.26 5.45
N ILE A 132 -20.60 2.58 5.37
CA ILE A 132 -19.55 3.22 4.56
C ILE A 132 -18.17 2.75 5.00
N TYR A 133 -17.89 2.79 6.31
CA TYR A 133 -16.61 2.35 6.85
C TYR A 133 -16.44 0.84 6.71
N GLY A 134 -17.50 0.06 6.94
CA GLY A 134 -17.50 -1.37 6.77
C GLY A 134 -17.18 -1.83 5.35
N ILE A 135 -17.85 -1.24 4.35
CA ILE A 135 -17.60 -1.52 2.93
C ILE A 135 -16.16 -1.15 2.53
N ASN A 136 -15.64 -0.03 3.02
CA ASN A 136 -14.26 0.37 2.75
C ASN A 136 -13.24 -0.61 3.35
N ILE A 137 -13.49 -1.10 4.56
CA ILE A 137 -12.69 -2.14 5.19
C ILE A 137 -12.77 -3.44 4.37
N LEU A 138 -13.98 -3.85 3.99
CA LEU A 138 -14.23 -5.07 3.21
C LEU A 138 -13.48 -5.05 1.87
N TRP A 139 -13.55 -3.92 1.17
CA TRP A 139 -12.82 -3.69 -0.07
C TRP A 139 -11.32 -3.94 0.09
N ARG A 140 -10.72 -3.41 1.16
CA ARG A 140 -9.28 -3.57 1.42
C ARG A 140 -8.89 -4.99 1.78
N ILE A 141 -9.73 -5.69 2.53
CA ILE A 141 -9.53 -7.13 2.82
C ILE A 141 -9.53 -7.93 1.50
N LEU A 142 -10.47 -7.64 0.61
CA LEU A 142 -10.61 -8.32 -0.69
C LEU A 142 -9.43 -8.03 -1.63
N GLN A 143 -9.02 -6.76 -1.75
CA GLN A 143 -7.87 -6.37 -2.57
C GLN A 143 -6.60 -7.14 -2.21
N ASP A 144 -6.31 -7.34 -0.92
CA ASP A 144 -5.11 -8.07 -0.51
C ASP A 144 -5.22 -9.58 -0.69
N LYS A 145 -6.41 -10.17 -0.52
CA LYS A 145 -6.59 -11.60 -0.87
C LYS A 145 -6.24 -11.84 -2.33
N ILE A 146 -6.72 -10.95 -3.21
CA ILE A 146 -6.47 -11.03 -4.65
C ILE A 146 -5.02 -10.72 -5.02
N LYS A 147 -4.39 -9.69 -4.41
CA LYS A 147 -2.95 -9.42 -4.61
C LYS A 147 -2.08 -10.64 -4.30
N ARG A 148 -2.49 -11.46 -3.34
CA ARG A 148 -1.78 -12.69 -2.96
C ARG A 148 -2.17 -13.91 -3.80
N LYS A 149 -2.99 -13.74 -4.84
CA LYS A 149 -3.56 -14.81 -5.68
C LYS A 149 -4.16 -15.96 -4.87
N LYS A 150 -4.65 -15.67 -3.66
CA LYS A 150 -5.30 -16.69 -2.84
C LYS A 150 -6.71 -16.90 -3.37
N THR A 151 -7.01 -18.13 -3.77
CA THR A 151 -8.38 -18.52 -4.08
C THR A 151 -9.26 -18.24 -2.86
N GLN A 152 -10.42 -17.62 -3.11
CA GLN A 152 -11.38 -17.38 -2.06
C GLN A 152 -11.98 -18.73 -1.65
N SER A 153 -12.22 -18.96 -0.36
CA SER A 153 -13.00 -20.13 0.02
C SER A 153 -14.48 -19.90 -0.35
N PRO A 154 -15.25 -20.93 -0.72
CA PRO A 154 -16.68 -20.78 -0.95
C PRO A 154 -17.43 -20.20 0.27
N LYS A 155 -16.97 -20.50 1.48
CA LYS A 155 -17.51 -19.91 2.72
C LYS A 155 -17.26 -18.41 2.79
N ASP A 156 -16.04 -17.97 2.46
CA ASP A 156 -15.72 -16.55 2.35
C ASP A 156 -16.64 -15.86 1.34
N ALA A 157 -16.79 -16.42 0.14
CA ALA A 157 -17.67 -15.89 -0.90
C ALA A 157 -19.08 -15.60 -0.37
N LYS A 158 -19.69 -16.59 0.29
CA LYS A 158 -21.03 -16.48 0.90
C LYS A 158 -21.14 -15.27 1.81
N ASP A 159 -20.17 -15.08 2.71
CA ASP A 159 -20.20 -14.00 3.70
C ASP A 159 -20.03 -12.63 3.03
N TYR A 160 -19.11 -12.50 2.07
CA TYR A 160 -18.92 -11.25 1.31
C TYR A 160 -20.18 -10.87 0.53
N PHE A 161 -20.78 -11.83 -0.19
CA PHE A 161 -22.03 -11.59 -0.91
C PHE A 161 -23.15 -11.18 0.04
N GLY A 162 -23.30 -11.85 1.19
CA GLY A 162 -24.29 -11.50 2.19
C GLY A 162 -24.17 -10.04 2.65
N ILE A 163 -22.96 -9.60 3.04
CA ILE A 163 -22.71 -8.23 3.51
C ILE A 163 -22.99 -7.21 2.40
N LEU A 164 -22.46 -7.42 1.20
CA LEU A 164 -22.60 -6.48 0.09
C LEU A 164 -24.06 -6.35 -0.38
N ILE A 165 -24.77 -7.47 -0.47
CA ILE A 165 -26.19 -7.48 -0.84
C ILE A 165 -27.03 -6.79 0.23
N GLN A 166 -26.79 -7.07 1.51
CA GLN A 166 -27.49 -6.40 2.61
C GLN A 166 -27.25 -4.89 2.57
N SER A 167 -26.03 -4.47 2.23
CA SER A 167 -25.67 -3.06 2.08
C SER A 167 -26.47 -2.39 0.95
N LEU A 168 -26.63 -3.05 -0.20
CA LEU A 168 -27.46 -2.53 -1.29
C LEU A 168 -28.94 -2.40 -0.90
N LYS A 169 -29.47 -3.34 -0.11
CA LYS A 169 -30.87 -3.30 0.34
C LYS A 169 -31.13 -2.12 1.27
N LEU A 170 -30.29 -1.94 2.29
CA LEU A 170 -30.48 -0.92 3.32
C LEU A 170 -30.15 0.48 2.83
N LEU A 171 -29.24 0.59 1.87
CA LEU A 171 -28.67 1.86 1.43
C LEU A 171 -28.95 2.11 -0.05
N SER A 172 -30.12 1.64 -0.48
CA SER A 172 -30.68 1.74 -1.82
C SER A 172 -30.88 3.18 -2.31
N ASN A 173 -30.74 4.18 -1.43
CA ASN A 173 -30.84 5.60 -1.78
C ASN A 173 -29.49 6.34 -1.69
N TYR A 174 -28.39 5.64 -1.41
CA TYR A 174 -27.09 6.26 -1.14
C TYR A 174 -26.08 6.01 -2.26
N LYS A 175 -26.09 6.89 -3.27
CA LYS A 175 -25.31 6.78 -4.52
C LYS A 175 -23.85 6.36 -4.29
N VAL A 176 -23.11 7.10 -3.46
CA VAL A 176 -21.67 6.87 -3.21
C VAL A 176 -21.40 5.46 -2.69
N LEU A 177 -22.28 4.95 -1.83
CA LEU A 177 -22.11 3.62 -1.27
C LEU A 177 -22.46 2.52 -2.28
N ILE A 178 -23.48 2.76 -3.10
CA ILE A 178 -23.84 1.85 -4.19
C ILE A 178 -22.70 1.75 -5.20
N GLU A 179 -22.11 2.87 -5.62
CA GLU A 179 -20.94 2.88 -6.49
C GLU A 179 -19.79 2.07 -5.89
N LYS A 180 -19.49 2.27 -4.61
CA LYS A 180 -18.44 1.52 -3.92
C LYS A 180 -18.75 0.03 -3.83
N THR A 181 -20.01 -0.31 -3.53
CA THR A 181 -20.47 -1.70 -3.44
C THR A 181 -20.41 -2.39 -4.80
N PHE A 182 -20.78 -1.68 -5.87
CA PHE A 182 -20.71 -2.17 -7.25
C PHE A 182 -19.25 -2.35 -7.71
N GLU A 183 -18.35 -1.43 -7.37
CA GLU A 183 -16.91 -1.58 -7.65
C GLU A 183 -16.36 -2.87 -7.02
N ILE A 184 -16.77 -3.17 -5.77
CA ILE A 184 -16.40 -4.41 -5.09
C ILE A 184 -16.96 -5.64 -5.82
N PHE A 185 -18.23 -5.59 -6.25
CA PHE A 185 -18.83 -6.68 -7.01
C PHE A 185 -18.13 -6.91 -8.35
N GLN A 186 -17.88 -5.86 -9.14
CA GLN A 186 -17.14 -5.99 -10.40
C GLN A 186 -15.80 -6.68 -10.19
N PHE A 187 -15.07 -6.22 -9.17
CA PHE A 187 -13.77 -6.79 -8.83
C PHE A 187 -13.88 -8.26 -8.42
N TYR A 188 -14.90 -8.60 -7.64
CA TYR A 188 -15.17 -9.98 -7.24
C TYR A 188 -15.50 -10.87 -8.44
N PHE A 189 -16.43 -10.43 -9.30
CA PHE A 189 -16.89 -11.23 -10.43
C PHE A 189 -15.81 -11.50 -11.49
N ARG A 190 -14.88 -10.56 -11.69
CA ARG A 190 -13.73 -10.75 -12.57
C ARG A 190 -12.80 -11.89 -12.14
N GLN A 191 -12.80 -12.25 -10.86
CA GLN A 191 -11.91 -13.27 -10.30
C GLN A 191 -12.66 -14.54 -9.84
N SER A 192 -13.98 -14.45 -9.69
CA SER A 192 -14.78 -15.52 -9.10
C SER A 192 -14.99 -16.71 -10.02
N GLN A 193 -15.03 -17.91 -9.43
CA GLN A 193 -15.47 -19.13 -10.12
C GLN A 193 -17.00 -19.22 -10.13
N ALA A 194 -17.56 -19.99 -11.07
CA ALA A 194 -19.01 -20.16 -11.20
C ALA A 194 -19.70 -20.68 -9.91
N SER A 195 -19.00 -21.49 -9.12
CA SER A 195 -19.49 -21.98 -7.82
C SER A 195 -19.67 -20.86 -6.79
N GLU A 196 -18.78 -19.87 -6.78
CA GLU A 196 -18.86 -18.72 -5.87
C GLU A 196 -19.99 -17.76 -6.28
N GLN A 197 -20.22 -17.62 -7.59
CA GLN A 197 -21.33 -16.83 -8.13
C GLN A 197 -22.71 -17.41 -7.78
N GLU A 198 -22.79 -18.67 -7.36
CA GLU A 198 -24.05 -19.25 -6.90
C GLU A 198 -24.60 -18.53 -5.66
N TYR A 199 -23.73 -18.01 -4.78
CA TYR A 199 -24.16 -17.26 -3.61
C TYR A 199 -24.80 -15.93 -4.00
N PHE A 200 -24.28 -15.23 -5.01
CA PHE A 200 -24.91 -14.03 -5.53
C PHE A 200 -26.37 -14.27 -5.90
N ARG A 201 -26.65 -15.37 -6.60
CA ARG A 201 -28.01 -15.80 -6.95
C ARG A 201 -28.85 -16.15 -5.72
N LYS A 202 -28.30 -16.92 -4.78
CA LYS A 202 -28.98 -17.32 -3.53
C LYS A 202 -29.39 -16.11 -2.68
N PHE A 203 -28.67 -15.01 -2.77
CA PHE A 203 -29.00 -13.75 -2.09
C PHE A 203 -29.88 -12.80 -2.93
N ASN A 204 -30.50 -13.26 -4.02
CA ASN A 204 -31.27 -12.43 -4.96
C ASN A 204 -30.45 -11.26 -5.53
N GLY A 205 -29.14 -11.47 -5.73
CA GLY A 205 -28.24 -10.42 -6.19
C GLY A 205 -28.59 -9.87 -7.57
N ILE A 206 -29.09 -10.71 -8.48
CA ILE A 206 -29.54 -10.28 -9.80
C ILE A 206 -30.71 -9.30 -9.69
N GLN A 207 -31.75 -9.64 -8.93
CA GLN A 207 -32.91 -8.76 -8.72
C GLN A 207 -32.51 -7.45 -8.05
N ILE A 208 -31.60 -7.51 -7.08
CA ILE A 208 -31.17 -6.34 -6.33
C ILE A 208 -30.37 -5.40 -7.22
N VAL A 209 -29.47 -5.92 -8.08
CA VAL A 209 -28.77 -5.06 -9.06
C VAL A 209 -29.75 -4.46 -10.07
N ILE A 210 -30.73 -5.22 -10.56
CA ILE A 210 -31.79 -4.69 -11.44
C ILE A 210 -32.59 -3.58 -10.75
N ALA A 211 -33.01 -3.78 -9.49
CA ALA A 211 -33.73 -2.78 -8.72
C ALA A 211 -32.89 -1.51 -8.52
N THR A 212 -31.62 -1.66 -8.17
CA THR A 212 -30.68 -0.53 -8.04
C THR A 212 -30.48 0.22 -9.36
N LEU A 213 -30.38 -0.49 -10.49
CA LEU A 213 -30.26 0.13 -11.81
C LEU A 213 -31.51 0.94 -12.19
N ASN A 214 -32.70 0.48 -11.79
CA ASN A 214 -33.94 1.24 -11.98
C ASN A 214 -33.98 2.49 -11.08
N ASN A 215 -33.53 2.38 -9.83
CA ASN A 215 -33.52 3.50 -8.88
C ASN A 215 -32.50 4.59 -9.23
N PHE A 216 -31.39 4.22 -9.90
CA PHE A 216 -30.34 5.15 -10.35
C PHE A 216 -30.21 5.16 -11.87
N ASN A 217 -31.34 5.21 -12.57
CA ASN A 217 -31.41 5.25 -14.03
C ASN A 217 -30.61 6.42 -14.62
N ASP A 218 -30.46 7.53 -13.92
CA ASP A 218 -29.73 8.72 -14.38
C ASP A 218 -28.22 8.65 -14.16
N SER A 219 -27.74 7.73 -13.30
CA SER A 219 -26.32 7.65 -12.95
C SER A 219 -25.55 6.73 -13.90
N GLU A 220 -24.76 7.31 -14.80
CA GLU A 220 -23.96 6.55 -15.78
C GLU A 220 -22.95 5.60 -15.11
N GLU A 221 -22.28 6.02 -14.04
CA GLU A 221 -21.36 5.15 -13.28
C GLU A 221 -22.06 3.91 -12.71
N ILE A 222 -23.23 4.08 -12.09
CA ILE A 222 -23.99 2.96 -11.52
C ILE A 222 -24.48 2.03 -12.64
N LYS A 223 -24.96 2.58 -13.77
CA LYS A 223 -25.34 1.80 -14.94
C LYS A 223 -24.18 0.97 -15.48
N LEU A 224 -23.05 1.62 -15.74
CA LEU A 224 -21.85 0.96 -16.24
C LEU A 224 -21.44 -0.19 -15.31
N CYS A 225 -21.38 0.08 -14.01
CA CYS A 225 -20.96 -0.92 -13.05
C CYS A 225 -21.99 -2.05 -12.85
N GLY A 226 -23.27 -1.72 -12.78
CA GLY A 226 -24.34 -2.70 -12.62
C GLY A 226 -24.44 -3.63 -13.82
N PHE A 227 -24.37 -3.11 -15.05
CA PHE A 227 -24.37 -3.96 -16.24
C PHE A 227 -23.11 -4.80 -16.37
N GLU A 228 -21.95 -4.30 -15.95
CA GLU A 228 -20.74 -5.13 -15.91
C GLU A 228 -20.90 -6.28 -14.90
N ILE A 229 -21.47 -6.03 -13.72
CA ILE A 229 -21.76 -7.07 -12.72
C ILE A 229 -22.69 -8.12 -13.32
N LEU A 230 -23.80 -7.72 -13.94
CA LEU A 230 -24.76 -8.65 -14.55
C LEU A 230 -24.15 -9.43 -15.72
N SER A 231 -23.38 -8.77 -16.57
CA SER A 231 -22.65 -9.41 -17.68
C SER A 231 -21.71 -10.49 -17.17
N ASN A 232 -20.89 -10.19 -16.16
CA ASN A 232 -19.96 -11.15 -15.58
C ASN A 232 -20.67 -12.25 -14.78
N ALA A 233 -21.74 -11.93 -14.06
CA ALA A 233 -22.51 -12.89 -13.29
C ALA A 233 -23.27 -13.90 -14.18
N THR A 234 -23.63 -13.52 -15.41
CA THR A 234 -24.31 -14.40 -16.37
C THR A 234 -23.33 -15.14 -17.29
N PHE A 235 -22.07 -14.70 -17.39
CA PHE A 235 -21.06 -15.34 -18.22
C PHE A 235 -20.81 -16.79 -17.78
N LYS A 236 -21.10 -17.75 -18.68
CA LYS A 236 -21.01 -19.20 -18.42
C LYS A 236 -21.87 -19.70 -17.24
N ASN A 237 -22.78 -18.89 -16.71
CA ASN A 237 -23.65 -19.25 -15.59
C ASN A 237 -25.12 -19.21 -16.02
N LYS A 238 -25.60 -20.35 -16.53
CA LYS A 238 -26.97 -20.48 -17.06
C LYS A 238 -28.03 -20.13 -16.00
N LYS A 239 -27.80 -20.51 -14.74
CA LYS A 239 -28.73 -20.26 -13.63
C LYS A 239 -28.93 -18.77 -13.36
N ASN A 240 -27.86 -17.97 -13.42
CA ASN A 240 -27.94 -16.52 -13.28
C ASN A 240 -28.58 -15.88 -14.52
N ALA A 241 -28.30 -16.41 -15.72
CA ALA A 241 -28.94 -15.96 -16.96
C ALA A 241 -30.46 -16.17 -16.93
N PHE A 242 -30.95 -17.32 -16.47
CA PHE A 242 -32.39 -17.55 -16.28
C PHE A 242 -32.98 -16.57 -15.26
N GLN A 243 -32.36 -16.43 -14.09
CA GLN A 243 -32.86 -15.50 -13.07
C GLN A 243 -32.96 -14.05 -13.58
N PHE A 244 -32.00 -13.60 -14.41
CA PHE A 244 -32.06 -12.27 -15.02
C PHE A 244 -33.27 -12.09 -15.93
N LEU A 245 -33.57 -13.10 -16.74
CA LEU A 245 -34.72 -13.09 -17.64
C LEU A 245 -36.04 -13.13 -16.86
N ASP A 246 -36.12 -13.98 -15.84
CA ASP A 246 -37.31 -14.11 -14.98
C ASP A 246 -37.56 -12.85 -14.11
N SER A 247 -36.56 -11.95 -14.01
CA SER A 247 -36.63 -10.73 -13.20
C SER A 247 -36.91 -9.48 -14.04
N ASN A 248 -37.59 -9.62 -15.19
CA ASN A 248 -37.88 -8.53 -16.14
C ASN A 248 -36.63 -7.74 -16.58
N GLY A 249 -35.49 -8.43 -16.65
CA GLY A 249 -34.21 -7.80 -16.97
C GLY A 249 -34.14 -7.25 -18.40
N LEU A 250 -34.86 -7.86 -19.36
CA LEU A 250 -34.88 -7.41 -20.75
C LEU A 250 -35.70 -6.13 -20.92
N GLU A 251 -36.83 -6.03 -20.23
CA GLU A 251 -37.69 -4.84 -20.20
C GLU A 251 -36.94 -3.64 -19.58
N MET A 252 -36.15 -3.89 -18.52
CA MET A 252 -35.26 -2.88 -17.96
C MET A 252 -34.23 -2.40 -18.98
N ILE A 253 -33.56 -3.31 -19.70
CA ILE A 253 -32.60 -2.95 -20.75
C ILE A 253 -33.29 -2.13 -21.85
N GLN A 254 -34.45 -2.56 -22.33
CA GLN A 254 -35.20 -1.86 -23.37
C GLN A 254 -35.52 -0.42 -22.95
N ARG A 255 -36.01 -0.23 -21.72
CA ARG A 255 -36.29 1.10 -21.17
C ARG A 255 -35.04 1.99 -21.14
N ILE A 256 -33.91 1.46 -20.70
CA ILE A 256 -32.65 2.21 -20.64
C ILE A 256 -32.17 2.61 -22.05
N LEU A 257 -32.23 1.69 -23.01
CA LEU A 257 -31.84 1.96 -24.40
C LEU A 257 -32.75 3.01 -25.06
N ASN A 258 -34.06 2.96 -24.81
CA ASN A 258 -35.02 3.92 -25.36
C ASN A 258 -34.83 5.32 -24.77
N ASN A 259 -34.50 5.43 -23.48
CA ASN A 259 -34.43 6.72 -22.81
C ASN A 259 -33.12 7.47 -23.05
N GLN A 260 -31.99 6.76 -23.22
CA GLN A 260 -30.65 7.37 -23.17
C GLN A 260 -29.84 7.20 -24.45
N GLY A 261 -30.37 6.46 -25.42
CA GLY A 261 -29.62 6.10 -26.62
C GLY A 261 -28.37 5.28 -26.27
N ILE A 262 -27.28 5.51 -27.01
CA ILE A 262 -26.06 4.73 -26.87
C ILE A 262 -25.03 5.46 -25.98
N THR A 263 -24.75 4.88 -24.82
CA THR A 263 -23.83 5.38 -23.79
C THR A 263 -22.66 4.42 -23.55
N LYS A 264 -21.80 4.72 -22.55
CA LYS A 264 -20.70 3.81 -22.16
C LYS A 264 -21.24 2.48 -21.62
N ALA A 265 -22.37 2.53 -20.91
CA ALA A 265 -23.06 1.34 -20.42
C ALA A 265 -23.57 0.41 -21.54
N THR A 266 -23.84 0.93 -22.75
CA THR A 266 -24.35 0.13 -23.88
C THR A 266 -23.43 -1.04 -24.26
N PHE A 267 -22.11 -0.88 -24.12
CA PHE A 267 -21.18 -2.00 -24.35
C PHE A 267 -21.41 -3.14 -23.35
N GLN A 268 -21.60 -2.81 -22.06
CA GLN A 268 -21.86 -3.81 -21.03
C GLN A 268 -23.23 -4.47 -21.22
N ILE A 269 -24.24 -3.70 -21.64
CA ILE A 269 -25.54 -4.22 -22.07
C ILE A 269 -25.36 -5.22 -23.21
N PHE A 270 -24.60 -4.88 -24.24
CA PHE A 270 -24.33 -5.78 -25.36
C PHE A 270 -23.64 -7.08 -24.91
N CYS A 271 -22.63 -7.00 -24.02
CA CYS A 271 -21.99 -8.17 -23.44
C CYS A 271 -22.96 -9.06 -22.66
N LEU A 272 -23.83 -8.46 -21.85
CA LEU A 272 -24.88 -9.17 -21.12
C LEU A 272 -25.84 -9.88 -22.09
N LEU A 273 -26.40 -9.16 -23.07
CA LEU A 273 -27.31 -9.74 -24.08
C LEU A 273 -26.64 -10.88 -24.85
N PHE A 274 -25.36 -10.73 -25.21
CA PHE A 274 -24.60 -11.78 -25.87
C PHE A 274 -24.44 -13.03 -25.00
N ASN A 275 -24.16 -12.87 -23.70
CA ASN A 275 -24.08 -13.97 -22.74
C ASN A 275 -25.42 -14.69 -22.58
N LEU A 276 -26.52 -13.94 -22.51
CA LEU A 276 -27.89 -14.49 -22.45
C LEU A 276 -28.23 -15.27 -23.72
N ALA A 277 -27.94 -14.73 -24.90
CA ALA A 277 -28.21 -15.36 -26.19
C ALA A 277 -27.43 -16.67 -26.39
N LYS A 278 -26.23 -16.80 -25.80
CA LYS A 278 -25.45 -18.05 -25.81
C LYS A 278 -26.06 -19.14 -24.93
N THR A 279 -26.93 -18.79 -23.99
CA THR A 279 -27.46 -19.75 -23.01
C THR A 279 -28.53 -20.66 -23.63
N SER A 280 -29.42 -20.12 -24.47
CA SER A 280 -30.44 -20.91 -25.17
C SER A 280 -30.99 -20.19 -26.41
N LEU A 281 -31.50 -20.97 -27.38
CA LEU A 281 -32.19 -20.41 -28.55
C LEU A 281 -33.46 -19.65 -28.17
N LYS A 282 -34.18 -20.11 -27.13
CA LYS A 282 -35.36 -19.41 -26.59
C LYS A 282 -35.00 -18.01 -26.12
N HIS A 283 -33.89 -17.85 -25.37
CA HIS A 283 -33.43 -16.54 -24.91
C HIS A 283 -33.02 -15.64 -26.07
N LYS A 284 -32.36 -16.19 -27.09
CA LYS A 284 -32.00 -15.43 -28.29
C LYS A 284 -33.25 -14.88 -28.98
N LYS A 285 -34.31 -15.69 -29.14
CA LYS A 285 -35.59 -15.24 -29.72
C LYS A 285 -36.23 -14.15 -28.87
N GLU A 286 -36.23 -14.33 -27.55
CA GLU A 286 -36.83 -13.37 -26.62
C GLU A 286 -36.10 -12.02 -26.59
N ILE A 287 -34.77 -12.03 -26.60
CA ILE A 287 -33.95 -10.81 -26.71
C ILE A 287 -34.30 -10.06 -28.00
N VAL A 288 -34.41 -10.76 -29.13
CA VAL A 288 -34.78 -10.14 -30.41
C VAL A 288 -36.20 -9.58 -30.36
N ARG A 289 -37.14 -10.28 -29.72
CA ARG A 289 -38.54 -9.87 -29.58
C ARG A 289 -38.68 -8.58 -28.76
N ILE A 290 -37.99 -8.48 -27.62
CA ILE A 290 -38.10 -7.34 -26.70
C ILE A 290 -37.20 -6.17 -27.14
N ILE A 291 -35.94 -6.42 -27.46
CA ILE A 291 -34.97 -5.35 -27.76
C ILE A 291 -35.10 -4.85 -29.20
N GLY A 292 -35.56 -5.70 -30.13
CA GLY A 292 -35.61 -5.38 -31.57
C GLY A 292 -34.31 -5.72 -32.30
N LYS A 293 -34.43 -6.16 -33.57
CA LYS A 293 -33.26 -6.53 -34.40
C LYS A 293 -32.39 -5.32 -34.72
N GLU A 294 -33.04 -4.20 -34.99
CA GLU A 294 -32.45 -2.93 -35.39
C GLU A 294 -31.57 -2.39 -34.27
N THR A 295 -32.10 -2.31 -33.04
CA THR A 295 -31.38 -1.87 -31.84
C THR A 295 -30.17 -2.78 -31.56
N ILE A 296 -30.32 -4.10 -31.70
CA ILE A 296 -29.20 -5.05 -31.54
C ILE A 296 -28.10 -4.78 -32.58
N GLN A 297 -28.47 -4.54 -33.82
CA GLN A 297 -27.52 -4.27 -34.91
C GLN A 297 -26.81 -2.91 -34.72
N GLU A 298 -27.53 -1.89 -34.25
CA GLU A 298 -26.96 -0.60 -33.89
C GLU A 298 -25.96 -0.73 -32.75
N MET A 299 -26.34 -1.40 -31.64
CA MET A 299 -25.45 -1.69 -30.52
C MET A 299 -24.20 -2.45 -30.96
N LYS A 300 -24.33 -3.44 -31.85
CA LYS A 300 -23.20 -4.19 -32.40
C LYS A 300 -22.24 -3.29 -33.18
N THR A 301 -22.79 -2.38 -33.99
CA THR A 301 -21.99 -1.45 -34.81
C THR A 301 -21.25 -0.45 -33.93
N LYS A 302 -21.94 0.18 -32.96
CA LYS A 302 -21.32 1.14 -32.04
C LYS A 302 -20.38 0.47 -31.03
N SER A 303 -20.67 -0.76 -30.59
CA SER A 303 -19.76 -1.53 -29.72
C SER A 303 -18.45 -1.86 -30.42
N LYS A 304 -18.46 -2.15 -31.73
CA LYS A 304 -17.21 -2.31 -32.51
C LYS A 304 -16.38 -1.02 -32.49
N LEU A 305 -17.02 0.14 -32.64
CA LEU A 305 -16.35 1.44 -32.55
C LEU A 305 -15.76 1.66 -31.15
N ILE A 306 -16.54 1.48 -30.09
CA ILE A 306 -16.08 1.61 -28.69
C ILE A 306 -14.94 0.64 -28.38
N PHE A 307 -15.04 -0.61 -28.83
CA PHE A 307 -13.99 -1.61 -28.64
C PHE A 307 -12.71 -1.22 -29.37
N SER A 308 -12.81 -0.77 -30.61
CA SER A 308 -11.65 -0.31 -31.39
C SER A 308 -10.94 0.87 -30.71
N TYR A 309 -11.69 1.82 -30.17
CA TYR A 309 -11.18 2.97 -29.44
C TYR A 309 -10.54 2.58 -28.10
N SER A 310 -11.21 1.74 -27.31
CA SER A 310 -10.70 1.26 -26.01
C SER A 310 -9.46 0.38 -26.17
N TYR A 311 -9.44 -0.45 -27.22
CA TYR A 311 -8.26 -1.25 -27.59
C TYR A 311 -7.07 -0.37 -27.97
N GLN A 312 -7.30 0.69 -28.75
CA GLN A 312 -6.28 1.68 -29.06
C GLN A 312 -5.76 2.41 -27.81
N GLN A 313 -6.65 2.85 -26.90
CA GLN A 313 -6.25 3.49 -25.65
C GLN A 313 -5.44 2.56 -24.74
N ASN A 314 -5.83 1.30 -24.59
CA ASN A 314 -5.07 0.32 -23.80
C ASN A 314 -3.69 0.03 -24.41
N LYS A 315 -3.57 -0.01 -25.74
CA LYS A 315 -2.28 -0.13 -26.42
C LYS A 315 -1.40 1.11 -26.18
N THR A 316 -1.99 2.29 -26.11
CA THR A 316 -1.29 3.53 -25.75
C THR A 316 -0.82 3.52 -24.29
N LEU A 317 -1.66 3.06 -23.36
CA LEU A 317 -1.30 2.91 -21.94
C LEU A 317 -0.16 1.90 -21.73
N GLU A 318 -0.20 0.77 -22.44
CA GLU A 318 0.90 -0.21 -22.50
C GLU A 318 2.21 0.44 -22.96
N LYS A 319 2.17 1.25 -24.03
CA LYS A 319 3.34 1.99 -24.53
C LYS A 319 3.87 2.97 -23.47
N ILE A 320 3.00 3.74 -22.83
CA ILE A 320 3.38 4.68 -21.75
C ILE A 320 4.05 3.93 -20.58
N LYS A 321 3.50 2.78 -20.16
CA LYS A 321 4.12 1.95 -19.10
C LYS A 321 5.51 1.45 -19.48
N ARG A 322 5.72 1.06 -20.75
CA ARG A 322 7.04 0.65 -21.25
C ARG A 322 8.04 1.81 -21.23
N VAL A 323 7.63 3.00 -21.68
CA VAL A 323 8.46 4.22 -21.62
C VAL A 323 8.83 4.54 -20.17
N TRP A 324 7.87 4.53 -19.24
CA TRP A 324 8.14 4.74 -17.81
C TRP A 324 9.10 3.71 -17.23
N SER A 325 8.98 2.44 -17.61
CA SER A 325 9.93 1.40 -17.18
C SER A 325 11.34 1.62 -17.72
N LEU A 326 11.48 2.22 -18.91
CA LEU A 326 12.79 2.55 -19.48
C LEU A 326 13.42 3.73 -18.75
N ILE A 327 12.66 4.80 -18.49
CA ILE A 327 13.10 5.97 -17.72
C ILE A 327 13.65 5.51 -16.36
N LYS A 328 12.89 4.67 -15.63
CA LYS A 328 13.32 4.16 -14.33
C LYS A 328 14.62 3.32 -14.39
N LYS A 329 14.84 2.58 -15.47
CA LYS A 329 16.10 1.83 -15.67
C LYS A 329 17.27 2.77 -15.90
N ILE A 330 17.07 3.84 -16.67
CA ILE A 330 18.10 4.87 -16.90
C ILE A 330 18.46 5.54 -15.58
N GLU A 331 17.48 5.97 -14.78
CA GLU A 331 17.72 6.57 -13.46
C GLU A 331 18.50 5.64 -12.51
N ILE A 332 18.16 4.35 -12.49
CA ILE A 332 18.89 3.35 -11.67
C ILE A 332 20.33 3.20 -12.17
N ASN A 333 20.54 3.15 -13.49
CA ASN A 333 21.88 3.01 -14.06
C ASN A 333 22.73 4.27 -13.77
N GLU A 334 22.18 5.47 -13.94
CA GLU A 334 22.87 6.72 -13.60
C GLU A 334 23.23 6.77 -12.11
N TYR A 335 22.33 6.33 -11.23
CA TYR A 335 22.61 6.25 -9.80
C TYR A 335 23.74 5.24 -9.51
N GLN A 336 23.72 4.07 -10.15
CA GLN A 336 24.78 3.06 -10.01
C GLN A 336 26.12 3.58 -10.52
N GLU A 337 26.15 4.26 -11.67
CA GLU A 337 27.36 4.88 -12.22
C GLU A 337 27.91 5.97 -11.31
N ARG A 338 27.04 6.84 -10.75
CA ARG A 338 27.44 7.84 -9.74
C ARG A 338 27.97 7.20 -8.46
N SER A 339 27.35 6.12 -7.99
CA SER A 339 27.83 5.38 -6.82
C SER A 339 29.20 4.76 -7.09
N GLN A 340 29.42 4.20 -8.28
CA GLN A 340 30.71 3.62 -8.67
C GLN A 340 31.79 4.69 -8.85
N SER A 341 31.46 5.84 -9.44
CA SER A 341 32.41 6.94 -9.60
C SER A 341 32.82 7.52 -8.24
N LEU A 342 31.88 7.67 -7.31
CA LEU A 342 32.16 8.08 -5.93
C LEU A 342 33.13 7.11 -5.22
N GLN A 343 32.91 5.79 -5.36
CA GLN A 343 33.80 4.76 -4.81
C GLN A 343 35.20 4.81 -5.44
N ARG A 344 35.30 5.06 -6.75
CA ARG A 344 36.59 5.26 -7.44
C ARG A 344 37.30 6.52 -6.92
N SER A 345 36.58 7.63 -6.71
CA SER A 345 37.16 8.86 -6.14
C SER A 345 37.64 8.65 -4.70
N GLN A 346 36.87 7.95 -3.86
CA GLN A 346 37.26 7.64 -2.48
C GLN A 346 38.49 6.73 -2.44
N SER A 347 38.53 5.66 -3.24
CA SER A 347 39.70 4.79 -3.32
C SER A 347 40.95 5.51 -3.85
N PHE A 348 40.79 6.44 -4.79
CA PHE A 348 41.88 7.28 -5.27
C PHE A 348 42.43 8.21 -4.17
N GLN A 349 41.58 8.87 -3.39
CA GLN A 349 41.97 9.69 -2.24
C GLN A 349 42.69 8.86 -1.16
N GLN A 350 42.19 7.65 -0.85
CA GLN A 350 42.84 6.74 0.08
C GLN A 350 44.24 6.35 -0.40
N ASN A 351 44.40 6.02 -1.69
CA ASN A 351 45.71 5.69 -2.26
C ASN A 351 46.68 6.88 -2.22
N GLN A 352 46.22 8.10 -2.48
CA GLN A 352 47.04 9.31 -2.36
C GLN A 352 47.50 9.52 -0.91
N SER A 353 46.60 9.41 0.07
CA SER A 353 46.95 9.54 1.49
C SER A 353 47.97 8.47 1.93
N PHE A 354 47.84 7.25 1.41
CA PHE A 354 48.78 6.17 1.68
C PHE A 354 50.17 6.44 1.09
N GLN A 355 50.24 6.95 -0.14
CA GLN A 355 51.50 7.35 -0.77
C GLN A 355 52.20 8.49 -0.01
N GLN A 356 51.43 9.48 0.45
CA GLN A 356 51.95 10.58 1.28
C GLN A 356 52.48 10.07 2.63
N ASN A 357 51.80 9.10 3.26
CA ASN A 357 52.28 8.49 4.50
C ASN A 357 53.57 7.67 4.28
N GLN A 358 53.70 6.97 3.15
CA GLN A 358 54.93 6.26 2.81
C GLN A 358 56.11 7.20 2.56
N SER A 359 55.91 8.30 1.83
CA SER A 359 56.97 9.29 1.62
C SER A 359 57.39 9.96 2.93
N PHE A 360 56.44 10.26 3.81
CA PHE A 360 56.73 10.77 5.15
C PHE A 360 57.56 9.78 5.99
N GLN A 361 57.20 8.50 6.01
CA GLN A 361 57.98 7.46 6.73
C GLN A 361 59.39 7.29 6.16
N LEU A 362 59.55 7.33 4.84
CA LEU A 362 60.88 7.27 4.19
C LEU A 362 61.75 8.47 4.58
N ASN A 363 61.18 9.68 4.60
CA ASN A 363 61.89 10.89 5.02
C ASN A 363 62.31 10.81 6.49
N GLN A 364 61.43 10.34 7.39
CA GLN A 364 61.76 10.10 8.80
C GLN A 364 62.90 9.08 8.98
N PHE A 365 62.86 7.99 8.20
CA PHE A 365 63.93 7.00 8.22
C PHE A 365 65.27 7.57 7.76
N GLN A 366 65.29 8.34 6.66
CA GLN A 366 66.50 9.00 6.16
C GLN A 366 67.08 10.02 7.16
N LEU A 367 66.21 10.79 7.83
CA LEU A 367 66.60 11.71 8.92
C LEU A 367 67.22 10.96 10.10
N SER A 368 66.69 9.80 10.48
CA SER A 368 67.28 8.99 11.55
C SER A 368 68.66 8.42 11.19
N GLN A 369 68.86 8.02 9.92
CA GLN A 369 70.15 7.52 9.41
C GLN A 369 71.21 8.63 9.38
N SER A 370 70.84 9.85 8.97
CA SER A 370 71.78 10.98 8.95
C SER A 370 72.21 11.38 10.37
N GLN A 371 71.30 11.36 11.35
CA GLN A 371 71.62 11.58 12.76
C GLN A 371 72.56 10.49 13.32
N GLN A 372 72.32 9.21 12.98
CA GLN A 372 73.23 8.12 13.40
C GLN A 372 74.64 8.29 12.81
N ASN A 373 74.76 8.67 11.54
CA ASN A 373 76.08 8.87 10.91
C ASN A 373 76.83 10.07 11.50
N GLN A 374 76.13 11.15 11.89
CA GLN A 374 76.75 12.28 12.61
C GLN A 374 77.24 11.87 14.00
N SER A 375 76.52 10.98 14.70
CA SER A 375 76.96 10.46 16.00
C SER A 375 78.19 9.52 15.93
N GLN A 376 78.45 8.89 14.77
CA GLN A 376 79.63 8.05 14.55
C GLN A 376 80.88 8.84 14.12
N GLN A 377 80.73 10.04 13.56
CA GLN A 377 81.88 10.88 13.17
C GLN A 377 82.56 11.61 14.35
N ASN A 378 81.97 11.59 15.56
CA ASN A 378 82.56 12.18 16.76
C ASN A 378 83.29 11.17 17.67
N GLN A 379 83.58 9.96 17.19
CA GLN A 379 84.47 9.04 17.92
C GLN A 379 85.90 9.14 17.39
N SER A 380 86.70 9.95 18.08
CA SER A 380 88.14 10.10 17.85
C SER A 380 88.89 8.77 18.06
N PRO A 381 89.97 8.51 17.30
CA PRO A 381 90.71 7.26 17.37
C PRO A 381 91.65 7.24 18.59
N SER A 382 91.28 6.56 19.67
CA SER A 382 92.20 6.32 20.80
C SER A 382 92.78 4.91 20.81
N LYS A 383 94.04 4.83 20.36
CA LYS A 383 95.15 3.96 20.81
C LYS A 383 94.89 2.46 21.10
N LYS A 384 95.47 1.65 20.19
CA LYS A 384 96.18 0.36 20.38
C LYS A 384 96.16 -0.24 21.80
N LYS A 385 95.63 -1.47 21.93
CA LYS A 385 96.26 -2.55 22.72
C LYS A 385 96.01 -3.91 22.06
N ARG A 386 97.11 -4.60 21.77
CA ARG A 386 97.21 -5.99 21.31
C ARG A 386 96.46 -6.92 22.27
N ASN A 387 95.62 -7.80 21.74
CA ASN A 387 95.52 -9.17 22.27
C ASN A 387 94.98 -10.12 21.19
N ASN A 388 95.82 -11.10 20.87
CA ASN A 388 95.48 -12.26 20.05
C ASN A 388 94.43 -13.12 20.77
N ARG A 389 93.31 -13.46 20.11
CA ARG A 389 92.73 -14.82 20.14
C ARG A 389 91.49 -14.95 19.24
N ARG A 390 91.61 -15.90 18.30
CA ARG A 390 90.61 -16.85 17.79
C ARG A 390 89.34 -16.30 17.12
N ARG A 391 89.30 -16.55 15.80
CA ARG A 391 88.15 -16.51 14.89
C ARG A 391 86.86 -17.08 15.52
N ARG A 392 85.81 -16.26 15.56
CA ARG A 392 84.40 -16.69 15.51
C ARG A 392 83.69 -15.81 14.50
N LYS A 393 83.06 -16.42 13.48
CA LYS A 393 82.19 -15.75 12.49
C LYS A 393 81.09 -14.99 13.26
N LYS A 394 81.22 -13.67 13.40
CA LYS A 394 80.13 -12.82 13.90
C LYS A 394 79.21 -12.54 12.71
N ASN A 395 78.00 -13.11 12.78
CA ASN A 395 76.88 -12.71 11.94
C ASN A 395 76.69 -11.21 12.12
N ASN A 396 76.81 -10.45 11.03
CA ASN A 396 76.63 -9.01 11.03
C ASN A 396 75.11 -8.74 11.15
N PRO A 397 74.58 -8.25 12.29
CA PRO A 397 73.14 -8.12 12.50
C PRO A 397 72.48 -7.14 11.52
N GLN A 398 73.25 -6.21 10.94
CA GLN A 398 72.78 -5.31 9.89
C GLN A 398 72.42 -6.06 8.59
N ILE A 399 73.15 -7.12 8.23
CA ILE A 399 72.83 -7.92 7.04
C ILE A 399 71.51 -8.68 7.24
N ASN A 400 71.23 -9.14 8.46
CA ASN A 400 69.97 -9.82 8.77
C ASN A 400 68.77 -8.86 8.78
N GLN A 401 68.93 -7.60 9.21
CA GLN A 401 67.87 -6.60 9.13
C GLN A 401 67.58 -6.19 7.68
N ILE A 402 68.63 -5.99 6.85
CA ILE A 402 68.45 -5.68 5.42
C ILE A 402 67.76 -6.85 4.70
N ASN A 403 68.11 -8.09 5.01
CA ASN A 403 67.46 -9.28 4.45
C ASN A 403 65.99 -9.42 4.91
N GLN A 404 65.67 -9.07 6.16
CA GLN A 404 64.28 -9.04 6.65
C GLN A 404 63.44 -7.98 5.93
N ILE A 405 63.97 -6.77 5.74
CA ILE A 405 63.28 -5.69 5.02
C ILE A 405 63.05 -6.09 3.55
N ASN A 406 64.07 -6.64 2.88
CA ASN A 406 63.93 -7.10 1.49
C ASN A 406 62.91 -8.23 1.34
N ASN A 407 62.84 -9.15 2.31
CA ASN A 407 61.82 -10.20 2.30
C ASN A 407 60.40 -9.65 2.54
N GLN A 408 60.22 -8.65 3.42
CA GLN A 408 58.93 -8.01 3.61
C GLN A 408 58.45 -7.24 2.37
N ILE A 409 59.36 -6.55 1.66
CA ILE A 409 59.06 -5.89 0.39
C ILE A 409 58.64 -6.91 -0.67
N LYS A 410 59.34 -8.05 -0.75
CA LYS A 410 59.04 -9.13 -1.71
C LYS A 410 57.70 -9.83 -1.44
N ILE A 411 57.29 -9.94 -0.17
CA ILE A 411 55.98 -10.48 0.21
C ILE A 411 54.85 -9.49 -0.16
N LYS A 412 55.03 -8.19 0.13
CA LYS A 412 54.03 -7.16 -0.22
C LYS A 412 53.85 -7.01 -1.73
N SER A 413 54.91 -7.11 -2.53
CA SER A 413 54.81 -7.03 -3.99
C SER A 413 54.06 -8.22 -4.60
N LYS A 414 54.28 -9.44 -4.09
CA LYS A 414 53.52 -10.64 -4.51
C LYS A 414 52.03 -10.57 -4.13
N LEU A 415 51.70 -10.04 -2.95
CA LEU A 415 50.31 -9.83 -2.53
C LEU A 415 49.57 -8.85 -3.46
N ASN A 416 50.22 -7.74 -3.86
CA ASN A 416 49.63 -6.79 -4.80
C ASN A 416 49.45 -7.37 -6.21
N GLN A 417 50.41 -8.16 -6.72
CA GLN A 417 50.25 -8.82 -8.02
C GLN A 417 49.08 -9.82 -8.04
N ASN A 418 48.85 -10.54 -6.94
CA ASN A 418 47.73 -11.48 -6.84
C ASN A 418 46.37 -10.76 -6.74
N GLN A 419 46.30 -9.59 -6.09
CA GLN A 419 45.08 -8.79 -6.07
C GLN A 419 44.71 -8.22 -7.44
N ILE A 420 45.71 -7.84 -8.25
CA ILE A 420 45.50 -7.37 -9.62
C ILE A 420 44.96 -8.50 -10.52
N LYS A 421 45.51 -9.72 -10.40
CA LYS A 421 45.01 -10.90 -11.14
C LYS A 421 43.58 -11.30 -10.75
N PHE A 422 43.20 -11.16 -9.48
CA PHE A 422 41.83 -11.44 -9.05
C PHE A 422 40.81 -10.42 -9.60
N LYS A 423 41.20 -9.15 -9.73
CA LYS A 423 40.32 -8.11 -10.30
C LYS A 423 40.17 -8.22 -11.82
N SER A 424 41.19 -8.70 -12.55
CA SER A 424 41.07 -8.90 -14.00
C SER A 424 40.12 -10.04 -14.38
N ASN A 425 40.07 -11.10 -13.57
CA ASN A 425 39.18 -12.26 -13.86
C ASN A 425 37.71 -12.00 -13.51
N LEU A 426 37.41 -11.01 -12.66
CA LEU A 426 36.04 -10.66 -12.29
C LEU A 426 35.33 -9.76 -13.34
N ASN A 427 36.07 -9.17 -14.28
CA ASN A 427 35.51 -8.34 -15.36
C ASN A 427 35.31 -9.09 -16.69
N GLN A 428 35.49 -10.41 -16.71
CA GLN A 428 35.28 -11.26 -17.89
C GLN A 428 34.07 -12.21 -17.77
N ASN A 429 33.30 -12.11 -16.70
CA ASN A 429 31.97 -12.69 -16.54
C ASN A 429 30.95 -11.57 -16.34
#